data_AF-A0A6C0AUI7-F1
#
_entry.id   AF-A0A6C0AUI7-F1
#
_cell.length_a   1.000
_cell.length_b   1.000
_cell.length_c   1.000
_cell.angle_alpha   90.00
_cell.angle_beta   90.00
_cell.angle_gamma   90.00
#
_symmetry.space_group_name_H-M   'P 1'
#
loop_
_entity.id
_entity.type
_entity.pdbx_description
1 polymer ?
#
loop_
_entity_poly.entity_id
_entity_poly.type
_entity_poly.pdbx_seq_one_letter_code
_entity_poly.pdbx_strand_id
1 'polypeptide(L)'
;MSAVTGSCYCVDASGSYSITQTNPSISMNTSSPLALYDVSNAIQVRMGVRAFNELIGITKDEDNVEVIEALYDISNDELETDTLVFSTDNFKNNLIASNIISLGDMSTLYSDFNFTVTQYFGAPGGFSTLFADESARTLNNGVFDVSGLYNIINGENYDVSGAVVTDLSGSLTIHNVNETLRYMIDSNIFDNRPVASQYGVDDGFIDGDMIFLSDGLSITLTVAVEAETLTPINNVGPTNLTAIDSLINYNDTTTHVQKITTSTTTNITQTYKVPILFILQNADTFSYSDYGMEWIDVTGDIIGDRFWLACSLSTSGQYQSVIDLSGDIYTSSDYGSAWTYRYNIGYSPANQVALSTSGQYQTACSGTSIFVSSDYGINWIETLSVGQTQIFVSISMNGEYQTLISVGDSMYQSTDYGTTWTRFDDDTSDLYNSIQTFPTGGVSMSYNGQYQTIVSEAIYLSSDYGSTWTTTSVDPSNVSFDDHNWMDVDVSSTGEYQAAVEVTGEIYISSDYGVNWSARNDAHITDRQWQGISMSSSGAFMTALAKGGNVFVSTDFGTTWVKSTDTQLENKQWQDIEVSSNGVYQNAVVYGGSVYISTLL
;
A
#
# COMPACT_ATOMS: atom_id res chain seq x y z
N MET A 1 12.04 -18.72 12.47
CA MET A 1 11.34 -19.62 13.44
C MET A 1 10.99 -20.92 12.70
N SER A 2 10.77 -22.05 13.38
CA SER A 2 10.46 -23.34 12.76
C SER A 2 9.03 -23.42 12.21
N ALA A 3 8.79 -24.29 11.22
CA ALA A 3 7.44 -24.57 10.69
C ALA A 3 6.46 -25.02 11.80
N VAL A 4 5.18 -24.66 11.64
CA VAL A 4 4.08 -25.11 12.52
C VAL A 4 3.72 -26.56 12.18
N THR A 5 3.50 -27.39 13.19
CA THR A 5 3.19 -28.82 13.00
C THR A 5 1.98 -29.24 13.83
N GLY A 6 1.15 -30.13 13.28
CA GLY A 6 -0.03 -30.68 13.93
C GLY A 6 -1.31 -29.86 13.68
N SER A 7 -2.32 -30.08 14.51
CA SER A 7 -3.60 -29.40 14.41
C SER A 7 -3.59 -28.02 15.05
N CYS A 8 -3.97 -26.97 14.32
CA CYS A 8 -4.16 -25.61 14.83
C CYS A 8 -5.50 -25.03 14.36
N TYR A 9 -6.04 -24.09 15.15
CA TYR A 9 -7.18 -23.29 14.71
C TYR A 9 -6.70 -22.32 13.63
N CYS A 10 -7.51 -22.06 12.62
CA CYS A 10 -7.27 -21.04 11.60
C CYS A 10 -8.59 -20.41 11.16
N VAL A 11 -8.51 -19.18 10.63
CA VAL A 11 -9.61 -18.56 9.90
C VAL A 11 -9.87 -19.35 8.63
N ASP A 12 -11.13 -19.75 8.42
CA ASP A 12 -11.53 -20.50 7.24
C ASP A 12 -11.64 -19.55 6.05
N ALA A 13 -10.82 -19.78 5.02
CA ALA A 13 -10.86 -19.01 3.78
C ALA A 13 -11.25 -19.92 2.62
N SER A 14 -12.12 -19.40 1.76
CA SER A 14 -12.57 -20.08 0.54
C SER A 14 -11.94 -19.43 -0.70
N GLY A 15 -11.86 -20.15 -1.81
CA GLY A 15 -11.16 -19.68 -3.02
C GLY A 15 -9.94 -20.53 -3.33
N SER A 16 -9.35 -20.37 -4.51
CA SER A 16 -8.18 -21.17 -4.94
C SER A 16 -7.29 -20.34 -5.85
N TYR A 17 -6.00 -20.69 -5.91
CA TYR A 17 -5.15 -20.31 -7.04
C TYR A 17 -5.18 -21.44 -8.09
N SER A 18 -5.81 -21.22 -9.25
CA SER A 18 -6.05 -22.29 -10.26
C SER A 18 -6.31 -21.80 -11.70
N ILE A 19 -6.20 -22.70 -12.69
CA ILE A 19 -6.56 -22.51 -14.12
C ILE A 19 -7.75 -23.42 -14.54
N THR A 20 -8.76 -22.81 -15.19
CA THR A 20 -9.92 -23.35 -15.97
C THR A 20 -11.34 -23.27 -15.35
N GLN A 21 -12.29 -22.86 -16.19
CA GLN A 21 -13.68 -22.39 -16.01
C GLN A 21 -14.77 -23.48 -15.89
N THR A 22 -15.70 -23.42 -14.91
CA THR A 22 -17.17 -23.68 -15.05
C THR A 22 -17.98 -23.19 -13.80
N ASN A 23 -19.27 -22.83 -14.01
CA ASN A 23 -20.25 -22.15 -13.12
C ASN A 23 -20.66 -22.86 -11.78
N PRO A 24 -21.27 -22.13 -10.80
CA PRO A 24 -21.19 -22.47 -9.36
C PRO A 24 -22.35 -23.33 -8.82
N SER A 25 -22.09 -23.98 -7.68
CA SER A 25 -23.11 -24.50 -6.75
C SER A 25 -23.15 -23.68 -5.46
N ILE A 26 -24.35 -23.42 -4.95
CA ILE A 26 -24.64 -22.77 -3.67
C ILE A 26 -24.73 -23.83 -2.56
N SER A 27 -24.14 -23.58 -1.39
CA SER A 27 -24.46 -24.29 -0.15
C SER A 27 -24.48 -23.35 1.06
N MET A 28 -25.40 -23.62 2.00
CA MET A 28 -25.73 -22.76 3.15
C MET A 28 -24.73 -22.87 4.31
N ASN A 29 -24.55 -21.74 4.99
CA ASN A 29 -23.66 -21.47 6.10
C ASN A 29 -24.26 -21.92 7.45
N THR A 30 -23.59 -22.84 8.17
CA THR A 30 -23.74 -23.06 9.64
C THR A 30 -22.48 -23.67 10.23
N SER A 31 -21.31 -23.11 9.96
CA SER A 31 -20.04 -23.50 10.59
C SER A 31 -19.48 -22.37 11.43
N SER A 32 -18.83 -22.72 12.54
CA SER A 32 -17.90 -21.85 13.26
C SER A 32 -16.99 -21.11 12.25
N PRO A 33 -16.75 -19.78 12.40
CA PRO A 33 -15.91 -19.03 11.45
C PRO A 33 -14.44 -19.50 11.46
N LEU A 34 -14.05 -20.25 12.49
CA LEU A 34 -12.76 -20.90 12.61
C LEU A 34 -12.90 -22.43 12.57
N ALA A 35 -11.95 -23.09 11.93
CA ALA A 35 -11.85 -24.54 11.87
C ALA A 35 -10.48 -25.04 12.33
N LEU A 36 -10.45 -26.28 12.83
CA LEU A 36 -9.22 -26.95 13.26
C LEU A 36 -8.65 -27.72 12.06
N TYR A 37 -7.46 -27.35 11.61
CA TYR A 37 -6.79 -27.93 10.45
C TYR A 37 -5.44 -28.56 10.83
N ASP A 38 -5.08 -29.67 10.19
CA ASP A 38 -3.70 -30.18 10.21
C ASP A 38 -2.88 -29.43 9.16
N VAL A 39 -1.94 -28.61 9.62
CA VAL A 39 -1.14 -27.73 8.76
C VAL A 39 0.25 -28.29 8.45
N SER A 40 0.53 -29.53 8.88
CA SER A 40 1.87 -30.15 8.77
C SER A 40 2.34 -30.28 7.32
N ASN A 41 1.40 -30.51 6.40
CA ASN A 41 1.67 -30.74 4.98
C ASN A 41 1.39 -29.51 4.10
N ALA A 42 0.99 -28.39 4.71
CA ALA A 42 0.69 -27.15 4.00
C ALA A 42 1.96 -26.39 3.58
N ILE A 43 1.84 -25.59 2.52
CA ILE A 43 2.77 -24.50 2.26
C ILE A 43 2.55 -23.47 3.37
N GLN A 44 3.62 -23.00 4.01
CA GLN A 44 3.52 -22.02 5.10
C GLN A 44 4.24 -20.75 4.69
N VAL A 45 3.51 -19.63 4.69
CA VAL A 45 4.03 -18.32 4.30
C VAL A 45 3.74 -17.32 5.40
N ARG A 46 4.72 -16.48 5.71
CA ARG A 46 4.53 -15.34 6.61
C ARG A 46 4.16 -14.09 5.83
N MET A 47 3.12 -13.41 6.27
CA MET A 47 2.62 -12.19 5.62
C MET A 47 2.50 -11.05 6.61
N GLY A 48 2.78 -9.84 6.14
CA GLY A 48 2.49 -8.62 6.89
C GLY A 48 0.98 -8.55 7.19
N VAL A 49 0.62 -8.19 8.42
CA VAL A 49 -0.78 -7.94 8.80
C VAL A 49 -1.39 -6.82 7.96
N ARG A 50 -0.57 -5.86 7.51
CA ARG A 50 -0.94 -4.77 6.59
C ARG A 50 -1.67 -5.28 5.35
N ALA A 51 -1.11 -6.31 4.71
CA ALA A 51 -1.62 -6.86 3.45
C ALA A 51 -3.06 -7.39 3.54
N PHE A 52 -3.52 -7.74 4.75
CA PHE A 52 -4.90 -8.18 5.00
C PHE A 52 -5.77 -7.05 5.56
N ASN A 53 -5.23 -6.23 6.46
CA ASN A 53 -5.95 -5.13 7.09
C ASN A 53 -6.35 -4.03 6.10
N GLU A 54 -5.50 -3.68 5.15
CA GLU A 54 -5.84 -2.67 4.12
C GLU A 54 -7.04 -3.12 3.26
N LEU A 55 -7.20 -4.42 3.03
CA LEU A 55 -8.32 -4.99 2.27
C LEU A 55 -9.66 -4.94 3.03
N ILE A 56 -9.64 -4.67 4.33
CA ILE A 56 -10.83 -4.50 5.17
C ILE A 56 -10.97 -3.06 5.67
N GLY A 57 -10.22 -2.12 5.08
CA GLY A 57 -10.31 -0.70 5.38
C GLY A 57 -9.60 -0.28 6.67
N ILE A 58 -8.59 -1.05 7.12
CA ILE A 58 -7.78 -0.72 8.30
C ILE A 58 -6.36 -0.38 7.85
N THR A 59 -5.90 0.82 8.20
CA THR A 59 -4.52 1.27 7.99
C THR A 59 -3.76 1.24 9.31
N LYS A 60 -2.63 0.52 9.35
CA LYS A 60 -1.74 0.46 10.52
C LYS A 60 -0.51 1.35 10.38
N ASP A 61 0.08 1.69 11.51
CA ASP A 61 1.37 2.38 11.65
C ASP A 61 2.53 1.63 10.99
N GLU A 62 3.69 2.27 10.93
CA GLU A 62 4.91 1.74 10.30
C GLU A 62 5.37 0.40 10.88
N ASP A 63 5.12 0.18 12.18
CA ASP A 63 5.45 -1.05 12.90
C ASP A 63 4.37 -2.13 12.78
N ASN A 64 3.27 -1.85 12.06
CA ASN A 64 2.11 -2.74 11.89
C ASN A 64 1.44 -3.16 13.22
N VAL A 65 1.48 -2.28 14.22
CA VAL A 65 0.90 -2.50 15.54
C VAL A 65 -0.36 -1.67 15.68
N GLU A 66 -0.20 -0.34 15.72
CA GLU A 66 -1.26 0.59 16.05
C GLU A 66 -2.12 0.91 14.83
N VAL A 67 -3.42 1.09 15.04
CA VAL A 67 -4.34 1.51 13.98
C VAL A 67 -4.25 3.03 13.82
N ILE A 68 -3.86 3.47 12.62
CA ILE A 68 -3.94 4.88 12.22
C ILE A 68 -5.37 5.21 11.81
N GLU A 69 -6.04 4.29 11.11
CA GLU A 69 -7.38 4.50 10.55
C GLU A 69 -8.13 3.16 10.42
N ALA A 70 -9.45 3.18 10.64
CA ALA A 70 -10.34 2.10 10.27
C ALA A 70 -11.67 2.63 9.69
N LEU A 71 -12.10 2.12 8.54
CA LEU A 71 -13.44 2.33 7.98
C LEU A 71 -14.46 1.50 8.79
N TYR A 72 -14.93 2.10 9.87
CA TYR A 72 -15.64 1.40 10.94
C TYR A 72 -16.87 2.18 11.43
N ASP A 73 -18.03 1.51 11.45
CA ASP A 73 -19.27 2.03 11.99
C ASP A 73 -19.34 1.79 13.50
N ILE A 74 -18.98 2.83 14.25
CA ILE A 74 -19.00 2.85 15.73
C ILE A 74 -20.39 2.53 16.30
N SER A 75 -21.48 2.83 15.57
CA SER A 75 -22.84 2.60 16.09
C SER A 75 -23.20 1.11 16.11
N ASN A 76 -22.67 0.35 15.15
CA ASN A 76 -22.91 -1.08 15.00
C ASN A 76 -21.71 -1.93 15.45
N ASP A 77 -20.57 -1.29 15.73
CA ASP A 77 -19.31 -1.94 16.09
C ASP A 77 -18.82 -2.90 14.98
N GLU A 78 -18.88 -2.43 13.73
CA GLU A 78 -18.57 -3.23 12.53
C GLU A 78 -17.72 -2.44 11.53
N LEU A 79 -16.76 -3.11 10.90
CA LEU A 79 -16.06 -2.64 9.71
C LEU A 79 -17.04 -2.56 8.53
N GLU A 80 -16.88 -1.55 7.69
CA GLU A 80 -17.69 -1.39 6.48
C GLU A 80 -17.49 -2.57 5.50
N THR A 81 -16.29 -3.17 5.50
CA THR A 81 -15.94 -4.31 4.65
C THR A 81 -16.06 -5.62 5.39
N ASP A 82 -17.06 -6.43 5.04
CA ASP A 82 -17.32 -7.73 5.67
C ASP A 82 -16.88 -8.94 4.82
N THR A 83 -16.28 -8.70 3.65
CA THR A 83 -15.68 -9.74 2.81
C THR A 83 -14.31 -9.28 2.30
N LEU A 84 -13.27 -10.00 2.69
CA LEU A 84 -11.89 -9.78 2.25
C LEU A 84 -11.61 -10.65 1.02
N VAL A 85 -11.08 -10.05 -0.04
CA VAL A 85 -10.59 -10.76 -1.24
C VAL A 85 -9.11 -10.45 -1.44
N PHE A 86 -8.25 -11.43 -1.19
CA PHE A 86 -6.82 -11.35 -1.36
C PHE A 86 -6.43 -11.92 -2.74
N SER A 87 -6.10 -11.02 -3.67
CA SER A 87 -5.84 -11.36 -5.07
C SER A 87 -4.48 -12.01 -5.30
N THR A 88 -4.20 -12.43 -6.53
CA THR A 88 -2.84 -12.84 -6.93
C THR A 88 -1.83 -11.73 -6.82
N ASP A 89 -2.22 -10.49 -7.10
CA ASP A 89 -1.28 -9.36 -7.06
C ASP A 89 -0.95 -9.02 -5.62
N ASN A 90 -1.93 -9.07 -4.71
CA ASN A 90 -1.67 -8.95 -3.27
C ASN A 90 -0.71 -10.06 -2.80
N PHE A 91 -0.90 -11.29 -3.27
CA PHE A 91 -0.01 -12.40 -2.92
C PHE A 91 1.40 -12.21 -3.44
N LYS A 92 1.57 -11.85 -4.72
CA LYS A 92 2.89 -11.64 -5.33
C LYS A 92 3.64 -10.48 -4.69
N ASN A 93 2.98 -9.34 -4.50
CA ASN A 93 3.59 -8.14 -3.94
C ASN A 93 4.04 -8.32 -2.48
N ASN A 94 3.47 -9.29 -1.77
CA ASN A 94 3.82 -9.60 -0.38
C ASN A 94 4.60 -10.91 -0.22
N LEU A 95 5.07 -11.53 -1.32
CA LEU A 95 5.83 -12.77 -1.27
C LEU A 95 7.31 -12.51 -1.52
N ILE A 96 8.17 -12.99 -0.61
CA ILE A 96 9.63 -13.01 -0.77
C ILE A 96 10.15 -14.38 -0.36
N ALA A 97 11.24 -14.87 -0.98
CA ALA A 97 11.74 -16.22 -0.69
C ALA A 97 11.97 -16.47 0.82
N SER A 98 12.39 -15.46 1.59
CA SER A 98 12.61 -15.59 3.04
C SER A 98 11.35 -15.70 3.88
N ASN A 99 10.16 -15.34 3.37
CA ASN A 99 8.90 -15.46 4.09
C ASN A 99 8.17 -16.79 3.83
N ILE A 100 8.66 -17.62 2.90
CA ILE A 100 8.23 -19.01 2.70
C ILE A 100 8.95 -19.90 3.72
N ILE A 101 8.19 -20.40 4.69
CA ILE A 101 8.72 -21.17 5.83
C ILE A 101 8.78 -22.66 5.54
N SER A 102 7.80 -23.18 4.79
CA SER A 102 7.69 -24.59 4.44
C SER A 102 6.99 -24.73 3.10
N LEU A 103 7.42 -25.71 2.31
CA LEU A 103 6.70 -26.15 1.12
C LEU A 103 5.67 -27.25 1.41
N GLY A 104 5.66 -27.79 2.63
CA GLY A 104 4.88 -28.97 2.97
C GLY A 104 5.13 -30.11 1.98
N ASP A 105 4.05 -30.74 1.54
CA ASP A 105 4.10 -31.84 0.56
C ASP A 105 4.42 -31.37 -0.86
N MET A 106 4.41 -30.06 -1.14
CA MET A 106 4.84 -29.54 -2.44
C MET A 106 6.34 -29.77 -2.67
N SER A 107 7.14 -29.98 -1.61
CA SER A 107 8.59 -30.24 -1.71
C SER A 107 8.98 -31.45 -2.58
N THR A 108 8.06 -32.41 -2.79
CA THR A 108 8.30 -33.59 -3.63
C THR A 108 7.79 -33.44 -5.06
N LEU A 109 7.24 -32.27 -5.44
CA LEU A 109 6.61 -32.00 -6.73
C LEU A 109 7.44 -32.54 -7.93
N TYR A 110 8.72 -32.15 -8.02
CA TYR A 110 9.57 -32.57 -9.13
C TYR A 110 10.06 -34.02 -9.01
N SER A 111 10.37 -34.49 -7.81
CA SER A 111 10.82 -35.88 -7.62
C SER A 111 9.72 -36.88 -7.99
N ASP A 112 8.49 -36.59 -7.59
CA ASP A 112 7.35 -37.45 -7.86
C ASP A 112 6.94 -37.38 -9.34
N PHE A 113 7.05 -36.21 -9.99
CA PHE A 113 6.83 -36.11 -11.44
C PHE A 113 7.86 -36.91 -12.23
N ASN A 114 9.15 -36.78 -11.89
CA ASN A 114 10.23 -37.55 -12.49
C ASN A 114 10.03 -39.07 -12.28
N PHE A 115 9.50 -39.46 -11.12
CA PHE A 115 9.11 -40.84 -10.84
C PHE A 115 7.97 -41.29 -11.77
N THR A 116 6.88 -40.53 -11.88
CA THR A 116 5.76 -40.82 -12.79
C THR A 116 6.22 -40.99 -14.23
N VAL A 117 7.03 -40.06 -14.75
CA VAL A 117 7.58 -40.15 -16.11
C VAL A 117 8.43 -41.42 -16.27
N THR A 118 9.25 -41.76 -15.28
CA THR A 118 10.05 -42.99 -15.31
C THR A 118 9.20 -44.26 -15.30
N GLN A 119 8.11 -44.29 -14.53
CA GLN A 119 7.21 -45.44 -14.48
C GLN A 119 6.38 -45.60 -15.76
N TYR A 120 6.02 -44.50 -16.42
CA TYR A 120 5.34 -44.53 -17.72
C TYR A 120 6.16 -45.34 -18.73
N PHE A 121 7.48 -45.15 -18.77
CA PHE A 121 8.38 -45.91 -19.64
C PHE A 121 8.83 -47.27 -19.08
N GLY A 122 8.21 -47.75 -17.98
CA GLY A 122 8.48 -49.08 -17.42
C GLY A 122 9.75 -49.17 -16.57
N ALA A 123 10.15 -48.09 -15.91
CA ALA A 123 11.34 -48.01 -15.05
C ALA A 123 12.63 -48.50 -15.73
N PRO A 124 13.00 -47.98 -16.91
CA PRO A 124 14.09 -48.52 -17.69
C PRO A 124 15.44 -48.16 -17.03
N GLY A 125 15.96 -49.06 -16.20
CA GLY A 125 17.38 -49.01 -15.83
C GLY A 125 18.22 -49.21 -17.10
N GLY A 126 19.08 -48.24 -17.43
CA GLY A 126 20.09 -48.37 -18.50
C GLY A 126 19.67 -48.04 -19.94
N PHE A 127 18.57 -47.31 -20.16
CA PHE A 127 18.13 -46.87 -21.51
C PHE A 127 18.09 -45.34 -21.68
N SER A 128 19.08 -44.60 -21.18
CA SER A 128 19.21 -43.15 -21.45
C SER A 128 19.29 -42.81 -22.95
N THR A 129 19.61 -43.80 -23.79
CA THR A 129 19.75 -43.67 -25.25
C THR A 129 18.43 -43.69 -26.02
N LEU A 130 17.27 -43.89 -25.36
CA LEU A 130 15.96 -43.92 -26.02
C LEU A 130 15.33 -42.53 -26.19
N PHE A 131 15.85 -41.52 -25.48
CA PHE A 131 15.35 -40.14 -25.53
C PHE A 131 16.38 -39.24 -26.20
N ALA A 132 15.91 -38.33 -27.06
CA ALA A 132 16.76 -37.36 -27.73
C ALA A 132 17.27 -36.25 -26.78
N ASP A 133 16.60 -36.04 -25.66
CA ASP A 133 16.92 -35.02 -24.66
C ASP A 133 16.73 -35.56 -23.23
N GLU A 134 17.82 -35.61 -22.46
CA GLU A 134 17.83 -36.10 -21.07
C GLU A 134 17.22 -35.06 -20.10
N SER A 135 17.19 -33.78 -20.49
CA SER A 135 16.62 -32.69 -19.69
C SER A 135 15.09 -32.81 -19.54
N ALA A 136 14.41 -33.38 -20.52
CA ALA A 136 12.96 -33.65 -20.46
C ALA A 136 12.56 -34.69 -19.40
N ARG A 137 13.53 -35.43 -18.84
CA ARG A 137 13.29 -36.49 -17.84
C ARG A 137 13.51 -36.06 -16.39
N THR A 138 14.23 -34.96 -16.16
CA THR A 138 14.67 -34.57 -14.82
C THR A 138 14.48 -33.07 -14.60
N LEU A 139 13.25 -32.67 -14.26
CA LEU A 139 12.98 -31.31 -13.80
C LEU A 139 13.84 -31.03 -12.56
N ASN A 140 14.82 -30.13 -12.70
CA ASN A 140 15.78 -29.71 -11.67
C ASN A 140 16.34 -30.87 -10.81
N ASN A 141 16.67 -32.02 -11.43
CA ASN A 141 17.13 -33.24 -10.71
C ASN A 141 16.18 -33.73 -9.60
N GLY A 142 14.89 -33.39 -9.67
CA GLY A 142 13.87 -33.75 -8.68
C GLY A 142 13.82 -32.81 -7.47
N VAL A 143 14.60 -31.73 -7.44
CA VAL A 143 14.64 -30.78 -6.33
C VAL A 143 13.64 -29.66 -6.56
N PHE A 144 12.60 -29.61 -5.73
CA PHE A 144 11.70 -28.47 -5.64
C PHE A 144 11.88 -27.79 -4.28
N ASP A 145 12.52 -26.62 -4.28
CA ASP A 145 12.83 -25.83 -3.10
C ASP A 145 12.12 -24.48 -3.12
N VAL A 146 12.35 -23.67 -2.08
CA VAL A 146 11.71 -22.36 -1.92
C VAL A 146 11.97 -21.45 -3.11
N SER A 147 13.18 -21.46 -3.66
CA SER A 147 13.54 -20.70 -4.86
C SER A 147 12.72 -21.16 -6.06
N GLY A 148 12.53 -22.48 -6.21
CA GLY A 148 11.66 -23.05 -7.23
C GLY A 148 10.21 -22.57 -7.16
N LEU A 149 9.62 -22.56 -5.96
CA LEU A 149 8.26 -22.04 -5.76
C LEU A 149 8.17 -20.53 -6.05
N TYR A 150 9.10 -19.75 -5.51
CA TYR A 150 9.16 -18.30 -5.70
C TYR A 150 9.27 -17.93 -7.18
N ASN A 151 10.15 -18.59 -7.92
CA ASN A 151 10.34 -18.33 -9.35
C ASN A 151 9.10 -18.70 -10.18
N ILE A 152 8.37 -19.78 -9.82
CA ILE A 152 7.10 -20.14 -10.48
C ILE A 152 6.06 -19.04 -10.29
N ILE A 153 5.92 -18.54 -9.06
CA ILE A 153 4.91 -17.52 -8.74
C ILE A 153 5.19 -16.20 -9.46
N ASN A 154 6.47 -15.83 -9.58
CA ASN A 154 6.89 -14.58 -10.22
C ASN A 154 7.18 -14.69 -11.73
N GLY A 155 7.02 -15.87 -12.32
CA GLY A 155 7.20 -16.07 -13.76
C GLY A 155 8.65 -15.93 -14.25
N GLU A 156 9.65 -16.15 -13.37
CA GLU A 156 11.06 -16.05 -13.73
C GLU A 156 11.57 -17.27 -14.53
N ASN A 157 12.61 -17.05 -15.34
CA ASN A 157 13.07 -17.96 -16.41
C ASN A 157 13.43 -19.37 -15.95
N TYR A 158 12.95 -20.36 -16.71
CA TYR A 158 13.34 -21.77 -16.61
C TYR A 158 14.52 -22.10 -17.51
N ASP A 159 15.47 -22.87 -16.98
CA ASP A 159 16.64 -23.44 -17.70
C ASP A 159 16.28 -24.70 -18.51
N VAL A 160 15.10 -24.71 -19.15
CA VAL A 160 14.70 -25.78 -20.09
C VAL A 160 14.11 -25.13 -21.34
N SER A 161 14.84 -25.23 -22.45
CA SER A 161 14.43 -24.68 -23.75
C SER A 161 13.04 -25.21 -24.16
N GLY A 162 12.04 -24.31 -24.20
CA GLY A 162 10.67 -24.62 -24.65
C GLY A 162 9.65 -24.89 -23.53
N ALA A 163 10.05 -24.81 -22.25
CA ALA A 163 9.11 -24.84 -21.13
C ALA A 163 8.33 -23.51 -21.04
N VAL A 164 7.02 -23.59 -20.79
CA VAL A 164 6.14 -22.43 -20.59
C VAL A 164 5.48 -22.57 -19.23
N VAL A 165 5.58 -21.52 -18.41
CA VAL A 165 4.86 -21.38 -17.14
C VAL A 165 3.77 -20.34 -17.35
N THR A 166 2.54 -20.67 -16.98
CA THR A 166 1.42 -19.73 -17.00
C THR A 166 1.46 -18.83 -15.77
N ASP A 167 0.93 -17.62 -15.89
CA ASP A 167 0.79 -16.73 -14.75
C ASP A 167 -0.08 -17.35 -13.64
N LEU A 168 0.23 -17.00 -12.39
CA LEU A 168 -0.63 -17.30 -11.25
C LEU A 168 -2.01 -16.64 -11.43
N SER A 169 -3.09 -17.36 -11.16
CA SER A 169 -4.46 -16.86 -11.19
C SER A 169 -5.25 -17.34 -9.97
N GLY A 170 -6.25 -16.57 -9.53
CA GLY A 170 -7.16 -16.93 -8.43
C GLY A 170 -7.23 -15.88 -7.31
N SER A 171 -7.82 -16.26 -6.18
CA SER A 171 -7.90 -15.42 -4.99
C SER A 171 -8.20 -16.24 -3.74
N LEU A 172 -7.83 -15.69 -2.59
CA LEU A 172 -8.31 -16.10 -1.28
C LEU A 172 -9.45 -15.17 -0.86
N THR A 173 -10.53 -15.73 -0.32
CA THR A 173 -11.71 -14.96 0.13
C THR A 173 -12.11 -15.37 1.55
N ILE A 174 -12.23 -14.38 2.44
CA ILE A 174 -12.77 -14.54 3.80
C ILE A 174 -14.11 -13.80 3.85
N HIS A 175 -15.17 -14.50 4.25
CA HIS A 175 -16.51 -13.94 4.42
C HIS A 175 -16.81 -13.72 5.90
N ASN A 176 -17.73 -12.80 6.22
CA ASN A 176 -18.13 -12.47 7.59
C ASN A 176 -16.92 -12.09 8.44
N VAL A 177 -16.10 -11.15 7.92
CA VAL A 177 -14.88 -10.68 8.58
C VAL A 177 -15.20 -10.16 9.97
N ASN A 178 -16.28 -9.39 10.13
CA ASN A 178 -16.70 -8.86 11.42
C ASN A 178 -16.98 -9.96 12.46
N GLU A 179 -17.75 -10.99 12.08
CA GLU A 179 -18.05 -12.13 12.97
C GLU A 179 -16.78 -12.92 13.31
N THR A 180 -15.89 -13.08 12.33
CA THR A 180 -14.61 -13.77 12.49
C THR A 180 -13.71 -13.04 13.48
N LEU A 181 -13.51 -11.72 13.31
CA LEU A 181 -12.72 -10.88 14.20
C LEU A 181 -13.28 -10.90 15.62
N ARG A 182 -14.61 -10.68 15.79
CA ARG A 182 -15.28 -10.76 17.10
C ARG A 182 -15.01 -12.10 17.79
N TYR A 183 -15.15 -13.21 17.06
CA TYR A 183 -14.87 -14.53 17.62
C TYR A 183 -13.42 -14.67 18.06
N MET A 184 -12.45 -14.24 17.25
CA MET A 184 -11.02 -14.32 17.58
C MET A 184 -10.66 -13.50 18.81
N ILE A 185 -11.25 -12.32 18.97
CA ILE A 185 -11.09 -11.43 20.12
C ILE A 185 -11.68 -12.07 21.38
N ASP A 186 -12.94 -12.50 21.34
CA ASP A 186 -13.65 -13.04 22.50
C ASP A 186 -13.06 -14.36 23.00
N SER A 187 -12.61 -15.21 22.07
CA SER A 187 -12.05 -16.51 22.39
C SER A 187 -10.55 -16.47 22.71
N ASN A 188 -9.84 -15.43 22.27
CA ASN A 188 -8.37 -15.35 22.26
C ASN A 188 -7.75 -16.67 21.78
N ILE A 189 -8.28 -17.24 20.70
CA ILE A 189 -7.98 -18.61 20.25
C ILE A 189 -6.51 -18.81 19.85
N PHE A 190 -5.85 -17.74 19.41
CA PHE A 190 -4.44 -17.73 19.02
C PHE A 190 -3.48 -17.33 20.15
N ASP A 191 -4.02 -17.02 21.35
CA ASP A 191 -3.25 -16.55 22.51
C ASP A 191 -2.40 -15.28 22.22
N ASN A 192 -2.90 -14.41 21.33
CA ASN A 192 -2.27 -13.14 20.92
C ASN A 192 -3.10 -11.89 21.29
N ARG A 193 -4.27 -12.06 21.89
CA ARG A 193 -5.17 -10.99 22.33
C ARG A 193 -5.42 -11.09 23.84
N PRO A 194 -4.42 -10.78 24.70
CA PRO A 194 -4.64 -10.79 26.14
C PRO A 194 -5.65 -9.70 26.53
N VAL A 195 -6.50 -9.99 27.53
CA VAL A 195 -7.58 -9.08 27.99
C VAL A 195 -7.07 -7.67 28.33
N ALA A 196 -5.81 -7.53 28.74
CA ALA A 196 -5.21 -6.24 29.09
C ALA A 196 -5.00 -5.30 27.88
N SER A 197 -4.92 -5.82 26.66
CA SER A 197 -4.72 -5.02 25.44
C SER A 197 -6.01 -4.39 24.92
N GLN A 198 -7.17 -4.87 25.37
CA GLN A 198 -8.49 -4.32 25.01
C GLN A 198 -8.79 -4.25 23.50
N TYR A 199 -8.29 -5.21 22.72
CA TYR A 199 -8.53 -5.26 21.27
C TYR A 199 -10.02 -5.26 20.91
N GLY A 200 -10.39 -4.46 19.91
CA GLY A 200 -11.69 -4.38 19.26
C GLY A 200 -11.67 -4.92 17.82
N VAL A 201 -12.82 -4.87 17.15
CA VAL A 201 -12.95 -5.29 15.74
C VAL A 201 -12.16 -4.36 14.81
N ASP A 202 -12.08 -3.08 15.19
CA ASP A 202 -11.32 -2.01 14.56
C ASP A 202 -9.80 -2.21 14.59
N ASP A 203 -9.28 -3.12 15.42
CA ASP A 203 -7.86 -3.52 15.41
C ASP A 203 -7.50 -4.50 14.28
N GLY A 204 -8.50 -5.17 13.71
CA GLY A 204 -8.35 -6.12 12.62
C GLY A 204 -7.51 -7.35 12.96
N PHE A 205 -6.76 -7.81 11.95
CA PHE A 205 -5.80 -8.89 12.09
C PHE A 205 -4.51 -8.39 12.75
N ILE A 206 -3.90 -9.24 13.59
CA ILE A 206 -2.66 -8.92 14.33
C ILE A 206 -1.61 -10.03 14.20
N ASP A 207 -0.38 -9.77 14.66
CA ASP A 207 0.71 -10.74 14.70
C ASP A 207 0.27 -12.07 15.33
N GLY A 208 0.62 -13.17 14.67
CA GLY A 208 0.30 -14.53 15.11
C GLY A 208 -1.06 -15.06 14.66
N ASP A 209 -1.91 -14.24 14.03
CA ASP A 209 -3.13 -14.73 13.41
C ASP A 209 -2.82 -15.70 12.26
N MET A 210 -3.67 -16.73 12.10
CA MET A 210 -3.47 -17.78 11.10
C MET A 210 -4.69 -17.93 10.20
N ILE A 211 -4.47 -17.87 8.90
CA ILE A 211 -5.49 -18.02 7.86
C ILE A 211 -5.15 -19.26 7.03
N PHE A 212 -6.10 -20.17 6.86
CA PHE A 212 -5.88 -21.42 6.14
C PHE A 212 -6.70 -21.47 4.86
N LEU A 213 -6.01 -21.58 3.73
CA LEU A 213 -6.60 -21.79 2.41
C LEU A 213 -6.54 -23.27 2.09
N SER A 214 -7.62 -23.99 2.41
CA SER A 214 -7.73 -25.45 2.23
C SER A 214 -7.58 -25.88 0.77
N ASP A 215 -8.05 -25.05 -0.17
CA ASP A 215 -7.89 -25.27 -1.60
C ASP A 215 -6.47 -24.94 -2.12
N GLY A 216 -5.75 -24.09 -1.41
CA GLY A 216 -4.32 -23.86 -1.58
C GLY A 216 -3.83 -23.46 -2.98
N LEU A 217 -2.61 -23.91 -3.29
CA LEU A 217 -1.93 -23.72 -4.57
C LEU A 217 -1.98 -25.02 -5.39
N SER A 218 -2.39 -24.89 -6.66
CA SER A 218 -2.34 -25.98 -7.62
C SER A 218 -1.26 -25.78 -8.69
N ILE A 219 -0.32 -26.73 -8.82
CA ILE A 219 0.71 -26.74 -9.88
C ILE A 219 0.48 -27.95 -10.78
N THR A 220 0.38 -27.72 -12.09
CA THR A 220 0.21 -28.77 -13.09
C THR A 220 1.44 -28.87 -13.99
N LEU A 221 2.07 -30.04 -13.97
CA LEU A 221 3.20 -30.41 -14.82
C LEU A 221 2.72 -31.28 -15.98
N THR A 222 3.19 -30.99 -17.19
CA THR A 222 2.81 -31.74 -18.40
C THR A 222 4.03 -32.02 -19.26
N VAL A 223 4.15 -33.26 -19.76
CA VAL A 223 5.18 -33.64 -20.73
C VAL A 223 4.53 -34.34 -21.92
N ALA A 224 4.81 -33.82 -23.12
CA ALA A 224 4.37 -34.43 -24.36
C ALA A 224 5.25 -35.65 -24.69
N VAL A 225 4.60 -36.72 -25.13
CA VAL A 225 5.25 -37.95 -25.61
C VAL A 225 5.07 -38.01 -27.12
N GLU A 226 6.15 -38.30 -27.85
CA GLU A 226 6.11 -38.43 -29.31
C GLU A 226 5.12 -39.53 -29.73
N ALA A 227 4.24 -39.21 -30.67
CA ALA A 227 3.24 -40.15 -31.16
C ALA A 227 3.88 -41.24 -32.04
N GLU A 228 3.58 -42.51 -31.75
CA GLU A 228 3.99 -43.61 -32.63
C GLU A 228 3.28 -43.53 -33.99
N THR A 229 4.05 -43.65 -35.07
CA THR A 229 3.55 -43.55 -36.45
C THR A 229 3.21 -44.90 -37.09
N LEU A 230 3.61 -46.01 -36.47
CA LEU A 230 3.49 -47.37 -37.00
C LEU A 230 2.42 -48.17 -36.26
N THR A 231 1.67 -49.01 -36.98
CA THR A 231 0.66 -49.89 -36.40
C THR A 231 1.17 -51.34 -36.30
N PRO A 232 0.87 -52.06 -35.19
CA PRO A 232 0.12 -51.59 -34.02
C PRO A 232 0.94 -50.64 -33.13
N ILE A 233 0.25 -49.69 -32.47
CA ILE A 233 0.84 -48.85 -31.44
C ILE A 233 1.23 -49.74 -30.26
N ASN A 234 2.49 -49.67 -29.84
CA ASN A 234 3.06 -50.50 -28.77
C ASN A 234 3.29 -49.71 -27.47
N ASN A 235 3.01 -48.41 -27.45
CA ASN A 235 3.11 -47.60 -26.24
C ASN A 235 2.11 -48.11 -25.17
N VAL A 236 2.66 -48.79 -24.15
CA VAL A 236 1.94 -49.31 -22.99
C VAL A 236 2.03 -48.41 -21.77
N GLY A 237 2.54 -47.18 -21.90
CA GLY A 237 2.77 -46.27 -20.78
C GLY A 237 1.54 -45.98 -19.92
N PRO A 238 0.35 -45.72 -20.50
CA PRO A 238 -0.88 -45.58 -19.71
C PRO A 238 -1.21 -46.84 -18.89
N THR A 239 -0.93 -48.03 -19.41
CA THR A 239 -1.13 -49.29 -18.68
C THR A 239 -0.16 -49.41 -17.50
N ASN A 240 1.10 -48.99 -17.68
CA ASN A 240 2.10 -48.97 -16.60
C ASN A 240 1.66 -48.04 -15.46
N LEU A 241 1.18 -46.84 -15.78
CA LEU A 241 0.70 -45.90 -14.77
C LEU A 241 -0.59 -46.37 -14.08
N THR A 242 -1.50 -46.99 -14.84
CA THR A 242 -2.72 -47.61 -14.26
C THR A 242 -2.37 -48.69 -13.22
N ALA A 243 -1.27 -49.43 -13.40
CA ALA A 243 -0.84 -50.46 -12.47
C ALA A 243 -0.33 -49.91 -11.12
N ILE A 244 0.05 -48.63 -11.07
CA ILE A 244 0.55 -47.94 -9.87
C ILE A 244 -0.34 -46.76 -9.46
N ASP A 245 -1.59 -46.74 -9.92
CA ASP A 245 -2.54 -45.64 -9.74
C ASP A 245 -2.57 -45.12 -8.29
N SER A 246 -2.68 -46.01 -7.30
CA SER A 246 -2.69 -45.67 -5.88
C SER A 246 -1.42 -45.00 -5.33
N LEU A 247 -0.29 -45.05 -6.04
CA LEU A 247 0.96 -44.37 -5.65
C LEU A 247 1.08 -42.97 -6.28
N ILE A 248 0.49 -42.80 -7.47
CA ILE A 248 0.58 -41.56 -8.25
C ILE A 248 -0.68 -40.70 -8.14
N ASN A 249 -1.75 -41.23 -7.55
CA ASN A 249 -3.03 -40.56 -7.34
C ASN A 249 -3.49 -40.72 -5.89
N TYR A 250 -3.73 -39.60 -5.22
CA TYR A 250 -4.33 -39.58 -3.88
C TYR A 250 -5.05 -38.26 -3.60
N ASN A 251 -5.99 -38.31 -2.67
CA ASN A 251 -6.73 -37.16 -2.16
C ASN A 251 -6.88 -37.34 -0.66
N ASP A 252 -6.06 -36.65 0.12
CA ASP A 252 -6.12 -36.70 1.58
C ASP A 252 -7.06 -35.61 2.08
N THR A 253 -8.22 -36.01 2.60
CA THR A 253 -9.23 -35.08 3.11
C THR A 253 -8.87 -34.46 4.46
N THR A 254 -7.84 -34.99 5.14
CA THR A 254 -7.39 -34.47 6.45
C THR A 254 -6.41 -33.32 6.24
N THR A 255 -5.40 -33.56 5.41
CA THR A 255 -4.34 -32.59 5.09
C THR A 255 -4.69 -31.71 3.89
N HIS A 256 -5.81 -32.00 3.20
CA HIS A 256 -6.26 -31.32 1.99
C HIS A 256 -5.29 -31.39 0.80
N VAL A 257 -4.26 -32.26 0.89
CA VAL A 257 -3.30 -32.49 -0.17
C VAL A 257 -3.88 -33.45 -1.21
N GLN A 258 -3.72 -33.10 -2.48
CA GLN A 258 -4.16 -33.93 -3.59
C GLN A 258 -3.09 -34.01 -4.68
N LYS A 259 -2.93 -35.22 -5.22
CA LYS A 259 -2.13 -35.50 -6.41
C LYS A 259 -2.98 -36.25 -7.42
N ILE A 260 -3.10 -35.71 -8.63
CA ILE A 260 -3.84 -36.34 -9.73
C ILE A 260 -2.93 -36.42 -10.96
N THR A 261 -2.86 -37.60 -11.55
CA THR A 261 -2.06 -37.97 -12.69
C THR A 261 -2.98 -38.57 -13.75
N THR A 262 -2.93 -38.02 -14.95
CA THR A 262 -3.58 -38.57 -16.14
C THR A 262 -2.55 -38.83 -17.22
N SER A 263 -2.80 -39.84 -18.06
CA SER A 263 -1.88 -40.16 -19.15
C SER A 263 -2.60 -40.70 -20.37
N THR A 264 -2.03 -40.41 -21.53
CA THR A 264 -2.39 -40.97 -22.84
C THR A 264 -1.13 -41.53 -23.49
N THR A 265 -1.23 -42.05 -24.71
CA THR A 265 -0.05 -42.46 -25.49
C THR A 265 0.83 -41.29 -25.96
N THR A 266 0.37 -40.04 -25.77
CA THR A 266 1.06 -38.83 -26.25
C THR A 266 1.24 -37.77 -25.17
N ASN A 267 0.79 -38.01 -23.94
CA ASN A 267 0.87 -37.00 -22.89
C ASN A 267 0.88 -37.63 -21.49
N ILE A 268 1.60 -37.01 -20.57
CA ILE A 268 1.55 -37.27 -19.13
C ILE A 268 1.29 -35.92 -18.45
N THR A 269 0.21 -35.83 -17.67
CA THR A 269 -0.14 -34.65 -16.89
C THR A 269 -0.26 -35.02 -15.42
N GLN A 270 0.40 -34.27 -14.55
CA GLN A 270 0.31 -34.44 -13.10
C GLN A 270 0.04 -33.10 -12.42
N THR A 271 -1.00 -33.04 -11.59
CA THR A 271 -1.43 -31.87 -10.84
C THR A 271 -1.26 -32.14 -9.35
N TYR A 272 -0.58 -31.22 -8.66
CA TYR A 272 -0.48 -31.17 -7.21
C TYR A 272 -1.31 -30.02 -6.70
N LYS A 273 -2.06 -30.27 -5.64
CA LYS A 273 -2.79 -29.27 -4.87
C LYS A 273 -2.37 -29.41 -3.43
N VAL A 274 -1.85 -28.32 -2.86
CA VAL A 274 -1.37 -28.28 -1.46
C VAL A 274 -1.95 -27.03 -0.80
N PRO A 275 -2.58 -27.14 0.39
CA PRO A 275 -3.12 -25.98 1.09
C PRO A 275 -2.04 -24.97 1.45
N ILE A 276 -2.45 -23.72 1.67
CA ILE A 276 -1.57 -22.65 2.14
C ILE A 276 -2.02 -22.22 3.53
N LEU A 277 -1.08 -22.16 4.47
CA LEU A 277 -1.22 -21.49 5.75
C LEU A 277 -0.52 -20.14 5.67
N PHE A 278 -1.28 -19.07 5.85
CA PHE A 278 -0.76 -17.73 6.06
C PHE A 278 -0.60 -17.50 7.56
N ILE A 279 0.60 -17.11 7.97
CA ILE A 279 0.92 -16.74 9.35
C ILE A 279 1.17 -15.24 9.34
N LEU A 280 0.29 -14.48 9.96
CA LEU A 280 0.38 -13.04 9.96
C LEU A 280 1.44 -12.56 10.95
N GLN A 281 2.14 -11.50 10.57
CA GLN A 281 3.21 -10.88 11.35
C GLN A 281 3.24 -9.37 11.14
N ASN A 282 3.89 -8.65 12.06
CA ASN A 282 4.06 -7.21 11.92
C ASN A 282 5.13 -6.82 10.89
N ALA A 283 6.04 -7.74 10.52
CA ALA A 283 7.05 -7.44 9.51
C ALA A 283 6.47 -7.46 8.08
N ASP A 284 6.65 -6.34 7.37
CA ASP A 284 6.37 -6.20 5.94
C ASP A 284 7.49 -6.80 5.06
N THR A 285 7.27 -6.84 3.74
CA THR A 285 8.27 -7.28 2.76
C THR A 285 9.23 -6.18 2.34
N PHE A 286 8.85 -4.92 2.55
CA PHE A 286 9.64 -3.73 2.22
C PHE A 286 10.41 -3.18 3.43
N SER A 287 11.36 -2.27 3.18
CA SER A 287 12.12 -1.59 4.24
C SER A 287 12.01 -0.07 4.17
N TYR A 288 11.77 0.56 5.31
CA TYR A 288 11.84 2.02 5.45
C TYR A 288 13.24 2.60 5.19
N SER A 289 14.29 1.78 5.05
CA SER A 289 15.58 2.28 4.53
C SER A 289 15.50 2.74 3.08
N ASP A 290 14.51 2.28 2.34
CA ASP A 290 14.30 2.58 0.92
C ASP A 290 13.36 3.79 0.72
N TYR A 291 12.95 4.42 1.83
CA TYR A 291 12.05 5.57 1.84
C TYR A 291 12.56 6.73 0.98
N GLY A 292 11.80 7.05 -0.07
CA GLY A 292 12.10 8.11 -1.04
C GLY A 292 13.39 7.91 -1.83
N MET A 293 13.92 6.67 -1.87
CA MET A 293 15.15 6.33 -2.58
C MET A 293 14.92 5.94 -4.04
N GLU A 294 13.73 5.46 -4.39
CA GLU A 294 13.33 5.11 -5.75
C GLU A 294 12.01 5.77 -6.14
N TRP A 295 11.95 6.35 -7.33
CA TRP A 295 10.77 7.05 -7.83
C TRP A 295 10.44 6.64 -9.27
N ILE A 296 9.15 6.58 -9.56
CA ILE A 296 8.59 6.24 -10.86
C ILE A 296 7.96 7.49 -11.46
N ASP A 297 8.37 7.85 -12.68
CA ASP A 297 7.69 8.86 -13.49
C ASP A 297 6.43 8.25 -14.13
N VAL A 298 5.25 8.68 -13.68
CA VAL A 298 3.95 8.15 -14.15
C VAL A 298 3.36 8.96 -15.31
N THR A 299 4.07 9.98 -15.78
CA THR A 299 3.57 10.98 -16.73
C THR A 299 3.62 10.48 -18.17
N GLY A 300 4.65 9.69 -18.49
CA GLY A 300 5.02 9.31 -19.86
C GLY A 300 3.96 8.56 -20.66
N ASP A 301 3.10 7.78 -20.00
CA ASP A 301 2.13 6.90 -20.67
C ASP A 301 0.65 7.26 -20.39
N ILE A 302 0.37 8.26 -19.54
CA ILE A 302 -0.98 8.43 -18.95
C ILE A 302 -1.51 9.88 -19.02
N ILE A 303 -0.73 10.88 -18.57
CA ILE A 303 -1.23 12.27 -18.39
C ILE A 303 -0.39 13.37 -19.07
N GLY A 304 0.84 13.07 -19.48
CA GLY A 304 1.75 13.97 -20.22
C GLY A 304 2.32 15.13 -19.41
N ASP A 305 3.47 15.66 -19.84
CA ASP A 305 4.14 16.79 -19.18
C ASP A 305 3.23 18.02 -19.11
N ARG A 306 3.10 18.59 -17.91
CA ARG A 306 2.24 19.76 -17.65
C ARG A 306 2.90 20.71 -16.66
N PHE A 307 2.28 21.87 -16.52
CA PHE A 307 2.60 22.81 -15.45
C PHE A 307 1.87 22.38 -14.17
N TRP A 308 2.25 21.23 -13.62
CA TRP A 308 1.69 20.74 -12.37
C TRP A 308 1.96 21.73 -11.23
N LEU A 309 1.01 21.89 -10.32
CA LEU A 309 1.08 22.85 -9.22
C LEU A 309 0.91 22.21 -7.85
N ALA A 310 0.01 21.24 -7.71
CA ALA A 310 -0.21 20.56 -6.45
C ALA A 310 -0.57 19.09 -6.62
N CYS A 311 -0.32 18.32 -5.59
CA CYS A 311 -0.74 16.94 -5.42
C CYS A 311 -1.33 16.76 -4.03
N SER A 312 -2.14 15.73 -3.83
CA SER A 312 -2.55 15.26 -2.51
C SER A 312 -3.00 13.81 -2.58
N LEU A 313 -2.91 13.08 -1.48
CA LEU A 313 -3.16 11.64 -1.43
C LEU A 313 -3.82 11.20 -0.13
N SER A 314 -4.55 10.09 -0.18
CA SER A 314 -5.23 9.48 0.95
C SER A 314 -4.25 8.87 1.95
N THR A 315 -4.71 8.55 3.15
CA THR A 315 -3.89 7.94 4.22
C THR A 315 -3.21 6.65 3.80
N SER A 316 -3.90 5.82 3.02
CA SER A 316 -3.37 4.60 2.42
C SER A 316 -2.49 4.83 1.18
N GLY A 317 -2.50 6.04 0.60
CA GLY A 317 -1.92 6.34 -0.71
C GLY A 317 -2.72 5.84 -1.91
N GLN A 318 -3.83 5.12 -1.69
CA GLN A 318 -4.66 4.55 -2.76
C GLN A 318 -5.28 5.61 -3.67
N TYR A 319 -5.89 6.63 -3.07
CA TYR A 319 -6.50 7.73 -3.79
C TYR A 319 -5.51 8.88 -3.87
N GLN A 320 -5.28 9.40 -5.06
CA GLN A 320 -4.36 10.49 -5.29
C GLN A 320 -5.00 11.48 -6.26
N SER A 321 -4.75 12.77 -6.06
CA SER A 321 -5.15 13.81 -6.99
C SER A 321 -3.97 14.71 -7.33
N VAL A 322 -3.92 15.17 -8.57
CA VAL A 322 -2.97 16.18 -9.04
C VAL A 322 -3.70 17.25 -9.84
N ILE A 323 -3.21 18.48 -9.76
CA ILE A 323 -3.79 19.62 -10.48
C ILE A 323 -2.72 20.46 -11.17
N ASP A 324 -3.03 20.93 -12.37
CA ASP A 324 -2.13 21.78 -13.16
C ASP A 324 -2.56 23.26 -13.21
N LEU A 325 -1.68 24.09 -13.78
CA LEU A 325 -1.88 25.52 -14.01
C LEU A 325 -3.15 25.86 -14.80
N SER A 326 -3.62 24.96 -15.66
CA SER A 326 -4.83 25.17 -16.45
C SER A 326 -6.12 24.87 -15.67
N GLY A 327 -5.98 24.25 -14.49
CA GLY A 327 -7.07 23.84 -13.62
C GLY A 327 -7.52 22.40 -13.84
N ASP A 328 -6.82 21.63 -14.67
CA ASP A 328 -7.17 20.22 -14.93
C ASP A 328 -6.85 19.37 -13.70
N ILE A 329 -7.86 18.71 -13.14
CA ILE A 329 -7.76 17.77 -12.01
C ILE A 329 -7.72 16.35 -12.56
N TYR A 330 -6.71 15.59 -12.14
CA TYR A 330 -6.57 14.17 -12.41
C TYR A 330 -6.60 13.39 -11.10
N THR A 331 -7.19 12.20 -11.13
CA THR A 331 -7.29 11.31 -9.96
C THR A 331 -6.77 9.91 -10.28
N SER A 332 -6.13 9.27 -9.31
CA SER A 332 -5.87 7.83 -9.26
C SER A 332 -6.65 7.21 -8.08
N SER A 333 -7.01 5.94 -8.22
CA SER A 333 -7.62 5.11 -7.16
C SER A 333 -6.88 3.77 -6.98
N ASP A 334 -5.67 3.69 -7.52
CA ASP A 334 -4.84 2.49 -7.63
C ASP A 334 -3.36 2.84 -7.38
N TYR A 335 -3.12 3.68 -6.38
CA TYR A 335 -1.78 4.05 -5.90
C TYR A 335 -0.90 4.73 -6.96
N GLY A 336 -1.52 5.47 -7.88
CA GLY A 336 -0.82 6.18 -8.96
C GLY A 336 -0.52 5.33 -10.20
N SER A 337 -1.00 4.08 -10.25
CA SER A 337 -0.80 3.18 -11.39
C SER A 337 -1.58 3.62 -12.64
N ALA A 338 -2.77 4.18 -12.46
CA ALA A 338 -3.57 4.77 -13.52
C ALA A 338 -4.18 6.11 -13.08
N TRP A 339 -4.31 7.04 -14.03
CA TRP A 339 -4.83 8.38 -13.80
C TRP A 339 -5.97 8.71 -14.75
N THR A 340 -7.00 9.36 -14.23
CA THR A 340 -8.19 9.77 -14.97
C THR A 340 -8.40 11.27 -14.84
N TYR A 341 -8.53 11.98 -15.96
CA TYR A 341 -8.99 13.38 -15.98
C TYR A 341 -10.43 13.47 -15.46
N ARG A 342 -10.69 14.40 -14.54
CA ARG A 342 -12.02 14.55 -13.89
C ARG A 342 -12.69 15.86 -14.22
N TYR A 343 -12.02 16.98 -13.98
CA TYR A 343 -12.67 18.29 -13.97
C TYR A 343 -11.66 19.41 -14.27
N ASN A 344 -12.14 20.56 -14.73
CA ASN A 344 -11.32 21.76 -14.91
C ASN A 344 -11.91 22.92 -14.09
N ILE A 345 -11.14 23.45 -13.14
CA ILE A 345 -11.54 24.57 -12.26
C ILE A 345 -11.07 25.94 -12.77
N GLY A 346 -10.48 25.99 -13.96
CA GLY A 346 -9.97 27.19 -14.60
C GLY A 346 -8.48 27.47 -14.37
N TYR A 347 -7.93 28.30 -15.25
CA TYR A 347 -6.51 28.67 -15.21
C TYR A 347 -6.20 29.52 -13.99
N SER A 348 -5.23 29.10 -13.19
CA SER A 348 -4.69 29.88 -12.08
C SER A 348 -3.31 29.40 -11.65
N PRO A 349 -2.35 30.30 -11.37
CA PRO A 349 -1.08 29.93 -10.76
C PRO A 349 -1.21 29.51 -9.29
N ALA A 350 -2.40 29.64 -8.71
CA ALA A 350 -2.73 29.28 -7.34
C ALA A 350 -3.66 28.06 -7.25
N ASN A 351 -3.63 27.19 -8.27
CA ASN A 351 -4.37 25.95 -8.21
C ASN A 351 -3.76 25.02 -7.15
N GLN A 352 -4.58 24.57 -6.21
CA GLN A 352 -4.21 23.58 -5.19
C GLN A 352 -5.31 22.53 -5.06
N VAL A 353 -4.96 21.36 -4.51
CA VAL A 353 -5.88 20.28 -4.18
C VAL A 353 -5.44 19.63 -2.87
N ALA A 354 -6.39 19.30 -2.00
CA ALA A 354 -6.14 18.58 -0.75
C ALA A 354 -7.20 17.48 -0.57
N LEU A 355 -6.80 16.33 -0.03
CA LEU A 355 -7.62 15.14 0.13
C LEU A 355 -7.85 14.80 1.60
N SER A 356 -9.05 14.34 1.94
CA SER A 356 -9.29 13.67 3.22
C SER A 356 -8.61 12.30 3.24
N THR A 357 -8.56 11.69 4.42
CA THR A 357 -7.96 10.37 4.66
C THR A 357 -8.51 9.25 3.82
N SER A 358 -9.83 9.20 3.65
CA SER A 358 -10.46 8.22 2.75
C SER A 358 -10.28 8.54 1.27
N GLY A 359 -9.79 9.74 0.93
CA GLY A 359 -9.82 10.30 -0.42
C GLY A 359 -11.22 10.70 -0.91
N GLN A 360 -12.27 10.42 -0.14
CA GLN A 360 -13.66 10.70 -0.51
C GLN A 360 -13.94 12.20 -0.62
N TYR A 361 -13.50 12.97 0.39
CA TYR A 361 -13.67 14.41 0.43
C TYR A 361 -12.41 15.07 -0.11
N GLN A 362 -12.58 15.98 -1.07
CA GLN A 362 -11.47 16.69 -1.68
C GLN A 362 -11.84 18.15 -1.84
N THR A 363 -10.87 19.03 -1.61
CA THR A 363 -11.04 20.47 -1.78
C THR A 363 -9.97 20.98 -2.73
N ALA A 364 -10.39 21.71 -3.76
CA ALA A 364 -9.51 22.33 -4.73
C ALA A 364 -9.82 23.83 -4.82
N CYS A 365 -8.81 24.63 -5.14
CA CYS A 365 -8.98 26.07 -5.26
C CYS A 365 -8.35 26.61 -6.54
N SER A 366 -8.89 27.71 -7.08
CA SER A 366 -8.34 28.39 -8.26
C SER A 366 -7.81 29.80 -7.96
N GLY A 367 -7.48 30.08 -6.69
CA GLY A 367 -7.08 31.41 -6.23
C GLY A 367 -8.22 32.42 -6.11
N THR A 368 -9.41 32.17 -6.67
CA THR A 368 -10.61 32.99 -6.49
C THR A 368 -11.85 32.21 -6.08
N SER A 369 -11.81 30.89 -6.21
CA SER A 369 -12.95 30.02 -5.94
C SER A 369 -12.47 28.73 -5.26
N ILE A 370 -13.35 28.18 -4.43
CA ILE A 370 -13.18 26.89 -3.75
C ILE A 370 -14.18 25.90 -4.32
N PHE A 371 -13.69 24.71 -4.66
CA PHE A 371 -14.45 23.60 -5.19
C PHE A 371 -14.31 22.42 -4.25
N VAL A 372 -15.41 21.71 -4.03
CA VAL A 372 -15.44 20.54 -3.16
C VAL A 372 -16.00 19.35 -3.90
N SER A 373 -15.40 18.19 -3.67
CA SER A 373 -15.89 16.86 -4.03
C SER A 373 -16.14 16.05 -2.77
N SER A 374 -17.19 15.22 -2.78
CA SER A 374 -17.51 14.26 -1.73
C SER A 374 -17.63 12.83 -2.27
N ASP A 375 -17.08 12.60 -3.46
CA ASP A 375 -17.20 11.36 -4.23
C ASP A 375 -15.89 11.00 -4.94
N TYR A 376 -14.77 11.13 -4.21
CA TYR A 376 -13.44 10.73 -4.68
C TYR A 376 -12.96 11.53 -5.91
N GLY A 377 -13.29 12.82 -5.95
CA GLY A 377 -12.88 13.74 -7.02
C GLY A 377 -13.64 13.55 -8.33
N ILE A 378 -14.74 12.79 -8.36
CA ILE A 378 -15.52 12.53 -9.58
C ILE A 378 -16.36 13.75 -9.96
N ASN A 379 -17.07 14.34 -9.00
CA ASN A 379 -17.86 15.56 -9.20
C ASN A 379 -17.35 16.68 -8.29
N TRP A 380 -17.35 17.91 -8.82
CA TRP A 380 -16.88 19.11 -8.13
C TRP A 380 -17.95 20.18 -8.14
N ILE A 381 -18.12 20.85 -7.00
CA ILE A 381 -19.09 21.94 -6.81
C ILE A 381 -18.35 23.15 -6.25
N GLU A 382 -18.50 24.32 -6.88
CA GLU A 382 -18.01 25.58 -6.31
C GLU A 382 -18.85 25.95 -5.07
N THR A 383 -18.22 26.07 -3.90
CA THR A 383 -18.89 26.35 -2.61
C THR A 383 -18.59 27.75 -2.07
N LEU A 384 -17.49 28.37 -2.50
CA LEU A 384 -17.10 29.71 -2.08
C LEU A 384 -16.39 30.43 -3.22
N SER A 385 -16.66 31.74 -3.36
CA SER A 385 -15.83 32.64 -4.17
C SER A 385 -15.23 33.70 -3.24
N VAL A 386 -13.91 33.87 -3.30
CA VAL A 386 -13.11 34.83 -2.51
C VAL A 386 -12.39 35.84 -3.41
N GLY A 387 -11.80 36.88 -2.84
CA GLY A 387 -11.08 37.90 -3.61
C GLY A 387 -9.55 37.74 -3.57
N GLN A 388 -8.91 37.66 -4.75
CA GLN A 388 -7.44 37.65 -4.99
C GLN A 388 -6.66 36.47 -4.36
N THR A 389 -5.34 36.35 -4.56
CA THR A 389 -4.67 35.79 -5.77
C THR A 389 -4.01 34.42 -5.52
N GLN A 390 -3.83 34.01 -4.25
CA GLN A 390 -3.23 32.74 -3.86
C GLN A 390 -3.96 32.15 -2.65
N ILE A 391 -4.32 30.87 -2.73
CA ILE A 391 -5.04 30.15 -1.67
C ILE A 391 -4.19 28.95 -1.27
N PHE A 392 -3.98 28.78 0.04
CA PHE A 392 -3.45 27.56 0.63
C PHE A 392 -4.58 26.82 1.34
N VAL A 393 -4.74 25.52 1.13
CA VAL A 393 -5.82 24.72 1.72
C VAL A 393 -5.28 23.50 2.43
N SER A 394 -5.83 23.22 3.61
CA SER A 394 -5.66 21.96 4.32
C SER A 394 -7.02 21.45 4.81
N ILE A 395 -7.14 20.14 4.83
CA ILE A 395 -8.32 19.39 5.22
C ILE A 395 -7.90 18.43 6.34
N SER A 396 -8.73 18.32 7.38
CA SER A 396 -8.52 17.31 8.40
C SER A 396 -8.68 15.93 7.78
N MET A 397 -8.01 14.94 8.35
CA MET A 397 -8.12 13.55 7.88
C MET A 397 -9.57 13.08 7.76
N ASN A 398 -10.44 13.40 8.74
CA ASN A 398 -11.87 13.05 8.67
C ASN A 398 -12.70 13.89 7.67
N GLY A 399 -12.11 14.87 7.00
CA GLY A 399 -12.74 15.75 6.01
C GLY A 399 -13.65 16.84 6.59
N GLU A 400 -14.02 16.75 7.87
CA GLU A 400 -14.99 17.62 8.53
C GLU A 400 -14.48 19.06 8.68
N TYR A 401 -13.23 19.21 9.13
CA TYR A 401 -12.58 20.50 9.32
C TYR A 401 -11.73 20.84 8.10
N GLN A 402 -11.86 22.07 7.60
CA GLN A 402 -11.04 22.57 6.52
C GLN A 402 -10.62 23.99 6.86
N THR A 403 -9.35 24.29 6.68
CA THR A 403 -8.79 25.62 6.90
C THR A 403 -8.09 26.03 5.63
N LEU A 404 -8.41 27.23 5.15
CA LEU A 404 -7.74 27.83 4.02
C LEU A 404 -7.26 29.23 4.35
N ILE A 405 -6.19 29.63 3.70
CA ILE A 405 -5.64 30.98 3.76
C ILE A 405 -5.72 31.58 2.36
N SER A 406 -6.41 32.70 2.22
CA SER A 406 -6.43 33.49 1.00
C SER A 406 -5.53 34.71 1.17
N VAL A 407 -4.37 34.69 0.53
CA VAL A 407 -3.38 35.77 0.60
C VAL A 407 -3.98 37.08 0.12
N GLY A 408 -3.86 38.12 0.95
CA GLY A 408 -4.47 39.42 0.70
C GLY A 408 -5.95 39.53 1.05
N ASP A 409 -6.59 38.49 1.62
CA ASP A 409 -7.99 38.52 2.09
C ASP A 409 -8.17 38.09 3.56
N SER A 410 -8.20 36.79 3.85
CA SER A 410 -8.31 36.26 5.22
C SER A 410 -8.11 34.75 5.24
N MET A 411 -8.17 34.18 6.43
CA MET A 411 -8.36 32.76 6.65
C MET A 411 -9.86 32.43 6.70
N TYR A 412 -10.22 31.25 6.20
CA TYR A 412 -11.58 30.72 6.23
C TYR A 412 -11.60 29.30 6.76
N GLN A 413 -12.69 28.95 7.42
CA GLN A 413 -12.86 27.63 8.03
C GLN A 413 -14.20 27.03 7.65
N SER A 414 -14.19 25.72 7.42
CA SER A 414 -15.38 24.88 7.33
C SER A 414 -15.33 23.83 8.42
N THR A 415 -16.49 23.50 8.97
CA THR A 415 -16.71 22.39 9.92
C THR A 415 -17.81 21.45 9.39
N ASP A 416 -18.08 21.50 8.09
CA ASP A 416 -19.17 20.79 7.42
C ASP A 416 -18.73 20.27 6.04
N TYR A 417 -17.51 19.74 5.98
CA TYR A 417 -16.94 19.12 4.79
C TYR A 417 -16.80 20.08 3.60
N GLY A 418 -16.52 21.35 3.86
CA GLY A 418 -16.32 22.38 2.83
C GLY A 418 -17.61 22.90 2.20
N THR A 419 -18.77 22.52 2.76
CA THR A 419 -20.09 22.94 2.25
C THR A 419 -20.35 24.42 2.53
N THR A 420 -19.98 24.89 3.71
CA THR A 420 -20.06 26.29 4.10
C THR A 420 -18.74 26.76 4.73
N TRP A 421 -18.48 28.06 4.59
CA TRP A 421 -17.23 28.67 5.02
C TRP A 421 -17.49 29.90 5.89
N THR A 422 -16.76 29.98 7.00
CA THR A 422 -16.76 31.12 7.92
C THR A 422 -15.44 31.86 7.78
N ARG A 423 -15.50 33.17 7.53
CA ARG A 423 -14.32 34.04 7.48
C ARG A 423 -13.81 34.31 8.90
N PHE A 424 -12.50 34.30 9.09
CA PHE A 424 -11.86 34.76 10.31
C PHE A 424 -11.95 36.29 10.40
N ASP A 425 -12.64 36.79 11.42
CA ASP A 425 -13.03 38.20 11.59
C ASP A 425 -12.26 38.89 12.75
N ASP A 426 -10.95 38.68 12.83
CA ASP A 426 -10.04 39.51 13.63
C ASP A 426 -8.98 40.17 12.77
N ASP A 427 -9.41 41.24 12.08
CA ASP A 427 -8.57 42.06 11.21
C ASP A 427 -7.47 42.84 11.98
N THR A 428 -7.36 42.68 13.31
CA THR A 428 -6.30 43.28 14.13
C THR A 428 -5.23 42.30 14.58
N SER A 429 -5.43 41.00 14.34
CA SER A 429 -4.49 39.95 14.72
C SER A 429 -3.21 39.97 13.87
N ASP A 430 -2.10 39.50 14.46
CA ASP A 430 -0.83 39.34 13.74
C ASP A 430 -0.98 38.32 12.59
N LEU A 431 -1.78 37.27 12.78
CA LEU A 431 -2.11 36.29 11.75
C LEU A 431 -2.76 36.95 10.53
N TYR A 432 -3.79 37.78 10.76
CA TYR A 432 -4.45 38.51 9.68
C TYR A 432 -3.48 39.41 8.92
N ASN A 433 -2.65 40.18 9.64
CA ASN A 433 -1.67 41.07 9.02
C ASN A 433 -0.63 40.31 8.18
N SER A 434 -0.19 39.15 8.64
CA SER A 434 0.72 38.28 7.90
C SER A 434 0.09 37.77 6.61
N ILE A 435 -1.14 37.22 6.68
CA ILE A 435 -1.89 36.74 5.50
C ILE A 435 -2.13 37.87 4.48
N GLN A 436 -2.35 39.09 4.96
CA GLN A 436 -2.54 40.27 4.11
C GLN A 436 -1.28 40.68 3.35
N THR A 437 -0.10 40.45 3.94
CA THR A 437 1.14 41.11 3.52
C THR A 437 2.10 40.16 2.79
N PHE A 438 2.17 38.90 3.21
CA PHE A 438 3.17 37.95 2.74
C PHE A 438 2.60 37.01 1.67
N PRO A 439 3.28 36.87 0.51
CA PRO A 439 2.77 36.10 -0.63
C PRO A 439 2.99 34.59 -0.50
N THR A 440 3.66 34.12 0.54
CA THR A 440 3.97 32.70 0.76
C THR A 440 3.52 32.27 2.16
N GLY A 441 3.27 30.97 2.28
CA GLY A 441 2.84 30.36 3.52
C GLY A 441 2.35 28.94 3.29
N GLY A 442 1.88 28.33 4.36
CA GLY A 442 1.32 26.98 4.35
C GLY A 442 0.32 26.84 5.48
N VAL A 443 -0.55 25.84 5.38
CA VAL A 443 -1.47 25.44 6.43
C VAL A 443 -1.50 23.92 6.48
N SER A 444 -1.42 23.36 7.68
CA SER A 444 -1.61 21.92 7.92
C SER A 444 -2.27 21.70 9.29
N MET A 445 -2.85 20.52 9.49
CA MET A 445 -3.59 20.19 10.71
C MET A 445 -3.51 18.72 11.08
N SER A 446 -3.74 18.45 12.37
CA SER A 446 -3.81 17.09 12.92
C SER A 446 -5.04 16.33 12.41
N TYR A 447 -5.07 15.01 12.64
CA TYR A 447 -6.11 14.09 12.17
C TYR A 447 -7.54 14.59 12.47
N ASN A 448 -7.76 15.02 13.71
CA ASN A 448 -9.05 15.51 14.19
C ASN A 448 -9.27 17.01 13.95
N GLY A 449 -8.32 17.70 13.31
CA GLY A 449 -8.34 19.15 13.10
C GLY A 449 -8.10 19.99 14.36
N GLN A 450 -7.82 19.38 15.52
CA GLN A 450 -7.64 20.09 16.80
C GLN A 450 -6.41 21.00 16.77
N TYR A 451 -5.26 20.47 16.35
CA TYR A 451 -4.04 21.22 16.19
C TYR A 451 -3.93 21.68 14.75
N GLN A 452 -3.82 22.99 14.55
CA GLN A 452 -3.67 23.58 13.23
C GLN A 452 -2.50 24.55 13.25
N THR A 453 -1.70 24.50 12.21
CA THR A 453 -0.52 25.35 12.07
C THR A 453 -0.59 26.10 10.76
N ILE A 454 -0.40 27.41 10.85
CA ILE A 454 -0.29 28.30 9.70
C ILE A 454 1.10 28.92 9.73
N VAL A 455 1.80 28.91 8.61
CA VAL A 455 3.08 29.59 8.46
C VAL A 455 2.96 30.66 7.37
N SER A 456 3.52 31.84 7.60
CA SER A 456 3.58 32.93 6.61
C SER A 456 4.73 33.89 6.92
N GLU A 457 4.53 34.96 7.69
CA GLU A 457 5.61 35.76 8.32
C GLU A 457 6.14 35.07 9.57
N ALA A 458 5.23 34.49 10.35
CA ALA A 458 5.52 33.76 11.57
C ALA A 458 4.81 32.40 11.53
N ILE A 459 5.02 31.62 12.59
CA ILE A 459 4.29 30.38 12.84
C ILE A 459 3.14 30.70 13.78
N TYR A 460 1.92 30.37 13.35
CA TYR A 460 0.68 30.55 14.11
C TYR A 460 0.10 29.19 14.44
N LEU A 461 -0.26 29.00 15.70
CA LEU A 461 -0.76 27.73 16.23
C LEU A 461 -2.17 27.92 16.79
N SER A 462 -3.04 26.97 16.46
CA SER A 462 -4.29 26.71 17.17
C SER A 462 -4.29 25.31 17.76
N SER A 463 -4.86 25.17 18.95
CA SER A 463 -5.10 23.88 19.63
C SER A 463 -6.58 23.65 19.92
N ASP A 464 -7.46 24.45 19.32
CA ASP A 464 -8.90 24.50 19.56
C ASP A 464 -9.69 24.59 18.25
N TYR A 465 -9.27 23.79 17.25
CA TYR A 465 -9.93 23.67 15.95
C TYR A 465 -9.95 24.98 15.16
N GLY A 466 -8.88 25.78 15.31
CA GLY A 466 -8.71 27.07 14.65
C GLY A 466 -9.58 28.21 15.21
N SER A 467 -10.21 28.00 16.38
CA SER A 467 -11.04 29.03 17.03
C SER A 467 -10.20 30.19 17.56
N THR A 468 -9.02 29.91 18.09
CA THR A 468 -8.05 30.90 18.54
C THR A 468 -6.65 30.58 18.03
N TRP A 469 -5.84 31.63 17.82
CA TRP A 469 -4.51 31.53 17.24
C TRP A 469 -3.48 32.26 18.11
N THR A 470 -2.32 31.64 18.25
CA THR A 470 -1.18 32.18 19.00
C THR A 470 0.05 32.21 18.10
N THR A 471 0.87 33.25 18.21
CA THR A 471 2.10 33.38 17.44
C THR A 471 3.27 32.78 18.22
N THR A 472 3.99 31.86 17.58
CA THR A 472 5.22 31.27 18.12
C THR A 472 6.44 31.99 17.54
N SER A 473 7.35 32.42 18.41
CA SER A 473 8.61 33.04 17.99
C SER A 473 9.67 31.95 17.76
N VAL A 474 10.29 31.97 16.59
CA VAL A 474 11.42 31.12 16.26
C VAL A 474 12.69 31.91 16.60
N ASP A 475 13.47 31.43 17.56
CA ASP A 475 14.66 32.07 18.18
C ASP A 475 14.46 33.52 18.75
N PRO A 476 14.34 33.68 20.08
CA PRO A 476 14.21 35.01 20.71
C PRO A 476 15.50 35.86 20.69
N SER A 477 16.62 35.34 20.19
CA SER A 477 17.93 36.02 20.28
C SER A 477 18.26 36.93 19.08
N ASN A 478 17.50 36.86 17.98
CA ASN A 478 17.81 37.58 16.74
C ASN A 478 16.64 38.36 16.11
N VAL A 479 15.67 38.77 16.95
CA VAL A 479 14.45 39.55 16.66
C VAL A 479 14.58 40.87 15.86
N SER A 480 15.78 41.28 15.43
CA SER A 480 15.96 42.56 14.72
C SER A 480 16.01 42.47 13.20
N PHE A 481 16.09 41.26 12.61
CA PHE A 481 16.12 41.06 11.15
C PHE A 481 15.49 39.75 10.63
N ASP A 482 14.85 38.91 11.48
CA ASP A 482 14.19 37.67 11.02
C ASP A 482 12.80 37.95 10.45
N ASP A 483 12.76 38.40 9.20
CA ASP A 483 11.58 38.20 8.36
C ASP A 483 11.68 36.76 7.79
N HIS A 484 11.41 35.74 8.62
CA HIS A 484 11.33 34.36 8.14
C HIS A 484 10.21 34.28 7.11
N ASN A 485 10.57 34.05 5.85
CA ASN A 485 9.57 33.89 4.80
C ASN A 485 9.26 32.41 4.67
N TRP A 486 8.19 31.96 5.34
CA TRP A 486 7.81 30.56 5.34
C TRP A 486 7.21 30.15 3.99
N MET A 487 7.53 28.94 3.56
CA MET A 487 7.08 28.37 2.31
C MET A 487 6.00 27.32 2.53
N ASP A 488 6.18 26.43 3.51
CA ASP A 488 5.29 25.30 3.72
C ASP A 488 5.40 24.73 5.15
N VAL A 489 4.37 24.01 5.59
CA VAL A 489 4.31 23.34 6.90
C VAL A 489 3.49 22.07 6.81
N ASP A 490 3.91 21.03 7.53
CA ASP A 490 3.12 19.83 7.73
C ASP A 490 3.07 19.37 9.20
N VAL A 491 2.01 18.64 9.54
CA VAL A 491 1.61 18.28 10.90
C VAL A 491 1.25 16.79 10.97
N SER A 492 1.87 16.08 11.92
CA SER A 492 1.55 14.68 12.23
C SER A 492 0.09 14.49 12.67
N SER A 493 -0.42 13.26 12.61
CA SER A 493 -1.84 12.97 12.93
C SER A 493 -2.24 13.37 14.36
N THR A 494 -1.31 13.26 15.31
CA THR A 494 -1.52 13.67 16.72
C THR A 494 -1.32 15.17 16.93
N GLY A 495 -0.70 15.86 15.97
CA GLY A 495 -0.25 17.24 16.08
C GLY A 495 1.08 17.42 16.81
N GLU A 496 1.64 16.37 17.43
CA GLU A 496 2.84 16.46 18.27
C GLU A 496 4.09 16.87 17.48
N TYR A 497 4.31 16.21 16.34
CA TYR A 497 5.39 16.52 15.41
C TYR A 497 4.90 17.44 14.30
N GLN A 498 5.69 18.47 14.00
CA GLN A 498 5.42 19.44 12.94
C GLN A 498 6.73 19.85 12.28
N ALA A 499 6.69 20.14 10.99
CA ALA A 499 7.86 20.53 10.21
C ALA A 499 7.50 21.69 9.31
N ALA A 500 8.35 22.72 9.27
CA ALA A 500 8.14 23.92 8.47
C ALA A 500 9.41 24.27 7.71
N VAL A 501 9.26 24.79 6.50
CA VAL A 501 10.38 25.15 5.63
C VAL A 501 10.31 26.59 5.17
N GLU A 502 11.47 27.24 5.05
CA GLU A 502 11.59 28.61 4.58
C GLU A 502 11.77 28.69 3.06
N VAL A 503 11.34 29.79 2.45
CA VAL A 503 11.60 30.08 1.03
C VAL A 503 13.10 30.10 0.73
N THR A 504 13.93 30.53 1.67
CA THR A 504 15.40 30.39 1.63
C THR A 504 15.91 30.31 3.06
N GLY A 505 16.39 29.13 3.48
CA GLY A 505 16.86 28.92 4.84
C GLY A 505 16.87 27.45 5.24
N GLU A 506 16.39 27.18 6.47
CA GLU A 506 16.43 25.87 7.11
C GLU A 506 15.09 25.13 7.09
N ILE A 507 15.14 23.87 7.53
CA ILE A 507 13.96 23.10 7.96
C ILE A 507 13.85 23.23 9.48
N TYR A 508 12.67 23.57 9.98
CA TYR A 508 12.37 23.68 11.41
C TYR A 508 11.47 22.53 11.83
N ILE A 509 11.78 21.96 13.00
CA ILE A 509 11.00 20.86 13.58
C ILE A 509 10.50 21.25 14.97
N SER A 510 9.23 20.93 15.23
CA SER A 510 8.61 20.89 16.56
C SER A 510 8.24 19.45 16.91
N SER A 511 8.36 19.10 18.18
CA SER A 511 7.96 17.81 18.75
C SER A 511 7.12 18.02 20.02
N ASP A 512 6.43 19.15 20.11
CA ASP A 512 5.66 19.57 21.28
C ASP A 512 4.44 20.41 20.88
N TYR A 513 3.76 19.95 19.82
CA TYR A 513 2.52 20.56 19.32
C TYR A 513 2.70 21.99 18.78
N GLY A 514 3.86 22.28 18.18
CA GLY A 514 4.14 23.58 17.57
C GLY A 514 4.51 24.69 18.57
N VAL A 515 4.74 24.33 19.85
CA VAL A 515 5.06 25.30 20.91
C VAL A 515 6.51 25.76 20.82
N ASN A 516 7.45 24.86 20.57
CA ASN A 516 8.86 25.17 20.35
C ASN A 516 9.33 24.62 19.00
N TRP A 517 10.15 25.40 18.31
CA TRP A 517 10.70 25.07 17.01
C TRP A 517 12.22 25.15 17.03
N SER A 518 12.87 24.21 16.34
CA SER A 518 14.33 24.19 16.20
C SER A 518 14.77 24.00 14.76
N ALA A 519 15.66 24.87 14.28
CA ALA A 519 16.28 24.74 12.98
C ALA A 519 17.16 23.48 12.94
N ARG A 520 17.08 22.72 11.85
CA ARG A 520 17.94 21.57 11.59
C ARG A 520 19.19 21.98 10.83
N ASN A 521 20.31 21.92 11.53
CA ASN A 521 21.63 22.24 10.99
C ASN A 521 22.32 20.96 10.50
N ASP A 522 21.91 20.49 9.33
CA ASP A 522 22.50 19.35 8.62
C ASP A 522 23.02 19.83 7.25
N ALA A 523 24.26 19.46 6.93
CA ALA A 523 24.97 19.92 5.73
C ALA A 523 24.26 19.58 4.41
N HIS A 524 23.35 18.60 4.40
CA HIS A 524 22.56 18.27 3.23
C HIS A 524 21.44 19.27 2.98
N ILE A 525 20.91 19.92 4.02
CA ILE A 525 19.64 20.69 3.98
C ILE A 525 19.79 22.18 4.39
N THR A 526 20.90 22.61 4.98
CA THR A 526 21.08 24.02 5.35
C THR A 526 21.24 24.96 4.13
N ASP A 527 20.73 26.20 4.25
CA ASP A 527 20.82 27.29 3.26
C ASP A 527 20.30 26.89 1.87
N ARG A 528 19.05 26.41 1.84
CA ARG A 528 18.37 25.98 0.61
C ARG A 528 17.11 26.78 0.35
N GLN A 529 16.75 26.83 -0.92
CA GLN A 529 15.42 27.30 -1.32
C GLN A 529 14.46 26.13 -1.26
N TRP A 530 13.56 26.11 -0.29
CA TRP A 530 12.56 25.06 -0.18
C TRP A 530 11.32 25.37 -1.01
N GLN A 531 10.60 24.32 -1.35
CA GLN A 531 9.36 24.40 -2.10
C GLN A 531 8.19 23.72 -1.39
N GLY A 532 8.45 22.61 -0.69
CA GLY A 532 7.42 21.90 0.06
C GLY A 532 8.03 20.89 1.03
N ILE A 533 7.24 20.49 2.02
CA ILE A 533 7.55 19.46 3.00
C ILE A 533 6.29 18.69 3.35
N SER A 534 6.39 17.37 3.48
CA SER A 534 5.28 16.53 3.93
C SER A 534 5.79 15.40 4.83
N MET A 535 4.95 14.91 5.73
CA MET A 535 5.28 13.89 6.72
C MET A 535 4.22 12.81 6.90
N SER A 536 4.65 11.67 7.45
CA SER A 536 3.74 10.60 7.89
C SER A 536 2.91 10.99 9.11
N SER A 537 1.88 10.21 9.42
CA SER A 537 1.03 10.42 10.59
C SER A 537 1.81 10.34 11.90
N SER A 538 2.84 9.51 11.97
CA SER A 538 3.74 9.40 13.11
C SER A 538 4.71 10.58 13.23
N GLY A 539 4.93 11.33 12.13
CA GLY A 539 5.97 12.33 12.00
C GLY A 539 7.38 11.75 11.82
N ALA A 540 7.56 10.43 11.79
CA ALA A 540 8.86 9.79 11.66
C ALA A 540 9.45 9.97 10.25
N PHE A 541 8.59 9.87 9.24
CA PHE A 541 8.97 9.93 7.83
C PHE A 541 8.64 11.31 7.27
N MET A 542 9.64 12.00 6.74
CA MET A 542 9.47 13.34 6.16
C MET A 542 10.19 13.43 4.83
N THR A 543 9.58 14.11 3.87
CA THR A 543 10.18 14.42 2.57
C THR A 543 10.12 15.92 2.31
N ALA A 544 11.25 16.52 1.96
CA ALA A 544 11.38 17.94 1.66
C ALA A 544 11.92 18.16 0.24
N LEU A 545 11.30 19.09 -0.49
CA LEU A 545 11.68 19.43 -1.87
C LEU A 545 12.44 20.75 -1.91
N ALA A 546 13.67 20.71 -2.43
CA ALA A 546 14.40 21.94 -2.73
C ALA A 546 13.99 22.48 -4.12
N LYS A 547 13.59 23.75 -4.18
CA LYS A 547 13.20 24.45 -5.41
C LYS A 547 14.35 24.48 -6.42
N GLY A 548 14.12 23.93 -7.62
CA GLY A 548 15.18 23.79 -8.61
C GLY A 548 16.30 22.83 -8.20
N GLY A 549 16.05 21.99 -7.19
CA GLY A 549 17.02 21.16 -6.50
C GLY A 549 16.65 19.68 -6.47
N ASN A 550 16.94 19.03 -5.35
CA ASN A 550 16.78 17.57 -5.15
C ASN A 550 15.72 17.30 -4.08
N VAL A 551 15.36 16.03 -3.95
CA VAL A 551 14.52 15.48 -2.87
C VAL A 551 15.39 15.10 -1.68
N PHE A 552 14.96 15.44 -0.47
CA PHE A 552 15.59 15.08 0.79
C PHE A 552 14.59 14.34 1.67
N VAL A 553 15.06 13.34 2.40
CA VAL A 553 14.21 12.51 3.25
C VAL A 553 14.79 12.35 4.64
N SER A 554 13.90 12.17 5.62
CA SER A 554 14.21 11.80 7.00
C SER A 554 13.33 10.64 7.41
N THR A 555 13.88 9.72 8.19
CA THR A 555 13.19 8.55 8.75
C THR A 555 13.28 8.50 10.27
N ASP A 556 13.65 9.62 10.90
CA ASP A 556 13.94 9.75 12.33
C ASP A 556 13.41 11.07 12.94
N PHE A 557 12.19 11.45 12.55
CA PHE A 557 11.49 12.64 13.07
C PHE A 557 12.21 13.95 12.72
N GLY A 558 12.81 14.00 11.53
CA GLY A 558 13.55 15.17 11.05
C GLY A 558 14.87 15.40 11.80
N THR A 559 15.43 14.38 12.47
CA THR A 559 16.70 14.49 13.22
C THR A 559 17.89 14.45 12.27
N THR A 560 17.88 13.53 11.30
CA THR A 560 18.87 13.41 10.24
C THR A 560 18.19 13.42 8.87
N TRP A 561 18.90 13.93 7.87
CA TRP A 561 18.39 14.05 6.50
C TRP A 561 19.39 13.50 5.50
N VAL A 562 18.87 12.79 4.50
CA VAL A 562 19.65 12.29 3.37
C VAL A 562 19.07 12.78 2.05
N LYS A 563 19.93 13.10 1.08
CA LYS A 563 19.50 13.39 -0.28
C LYS A 563 19.13 12.07 -0.96
N SER A 564 17.98 12.02 -1.64
CA SER A 564 17.61 10.88 -2.49
C SER A 564 18.68 10.62 -3.55
N THR A 565 19.01 9.35 -3.78
CA THR A 565 20.01 8.93 -4.77
C THR A 565 19.46 8.75 -6.17
N ASP A 566 18.14 8.83 -6.35
CA ASP A 566 17.53 8.71 -7.67
C ASP A 566 17.89 9.92 -8.54
N THR A 567 18.67 9.64 -9.60
CA THR A 567 19.14 10.67 -10.53
C THR A 567 18.01 11.34 -11.33
N GLN A 568 16.82 10.73 -11.39
CA GLN A 568 15.67 11.33 -12.06
C GLN A 568 15.13 12.55 -11.34
N LEU A 569 15.43 12.71 -10.04
CA LEU A 569 14.89 13.75 -9.18
C LEU A 569 15.78 15.00 -9.11
N GLU A 570 16.90 15.01 -9.83
CA GLU A 570 17.86 16.12 -9.76
C GLU A 570 17.42 17.32 -10.60
N ASN A 571 17.60 18.52 -10.04
CA ASN A 571 17.42 19.81 -10.71
C ASN A 571 16.02 20.03 -11.28
N LYS A 572 14.98 19.57 -10.57
CA LYS A 572 13.59 19.73 -10.98
C LYS A 572 12.99 21.02 -10.42
N GLN A 573 12.07 21.61 -11.18
CA GLN A 573 11.20 22.67 -10.69
C GLN A 573 10.04 22.06 -9.91
N TRP A 574 10.37 21.40 -8.81
CA TRP A 574 9.40 20.88 -7.85
C TRP A 574 8.34 21.94 -7.52
N GLN A 575 7.10 21.51 -7.28
CA GLN A 575 6.02 22.39 -6.81
C GLN A 575 5.41 21.90 -5.51
N ASP A 576 5.23 20.59 -5.38
CA ASP A 576 4.51 20.01 -4.24
C ASP A 576 4.95 18.57 -3.98
N ILE A 577 4.83 18.13 -2.73
CA ILE A 577 5.15 16.80 -2.21
C ILE A 577 4.10 16.39 -1.19
N GLU A 578 3.66 15.14 -1.27
CA GLU A 578 2.77 14.55 -0.29
C GLU A 578 3.26 13.16 0.10
N VAL A 579 3.18 12.84 1.39
CA VAL A 579 3.57 11.57 2.01
C VAL A 579 2.32 10.93 2.62
N SER A 580 2.12 9.63 2.38
CA SER A 580 0.99 8.93 2.97
C SER A 580 1.14 8.81 4.47
N SER A 581 0.03 8.72 5.18
CA SER A 581 0.04 8.64 6.64
C SER A 581 0.85 7.46 7.16
N ASN A 582 0.86 6.32 6.45
CA ASN A 582 1.69 5.17 6.80
C ASN A 582 3.17 5.27 6.33
N GLY A 583 3.56 6.35 5.64
CA GLY A 583 4.91 6.56 5.12
C GLY A 583 5.30 5.66 3.93
N VAL A 584 4.36 4.87 3.40
CA VAL A 584 4.63 3.90 2.33
C VAL A 584 4.64 4.55 0.94
N TYR A 585 3.76 5.52 0.69
CA TYR A 585 3.58 6.18 -0.60
C TYR A 585 3.96 7.65 -0.55
N GLN A 586 4.48 8.17 -1.66
CA GLN A 586 4.79 9.58 -1.83
C GLN A 586 4.42 10.01 -3.25
N ASN A 587 3.96 11.25 -3.40
CA ASN A 587 3.67 11.87 -4.70
C ASN A 587 4.33 13.24 -4.77
N ALA A 588 5.06 13.53 -5.84
CA ALA A 588 5.73 14.80 -6.06
C ALA A 588 5.52 15.29 -7.49
N VAL A 589 5.29 16.59 -7.65
CA VAL A 589 4.95 17.16 -8.97
C VAL A 589 5.90 18.28 -9.39
N VAL A 590 6.12 18.38 -10.71
CA VAL A 590 7.08 19.30 -11.32
C VAL A 590 6.40 20.29 -12.25
N TYR A 591 6.72 21.58 -12.08
CA TYR A 591 6.27 22.64 -12.99
C TYR A 591 6.93 22.49 -14.37
N GLY A 592 6.11 22.24 -15.39
CA GLY A 592 6.58 22.04 -16.76
C GLY A 592 7.27 20.68 -16.95
N GLY A 593 6.85 19.67 -16.20
CA GLY A 593 7.43 18.33 -16.20
C GLY A 593 6.45 17.27 -15.70
N SER A 594 7.01 16.31 -14.97
CA SER A 594 6.38 15.05 -14.60
C SER A 594 5.67 15.05 -13.24
N VAL A 595 4.82 14.03 -13.04
CA VAL A 595 4.39 13.52 -11.74
C VAL A 595 5.25 12.32 -11.38
N TYR A 596 5.80 12.31 -10.19
CA TYR A 596 6.62 11.23 -9.65
C TYR A 596 5.90 10.59 -8.48
N ILE A 597 5.87 9.25 -8.45
CA ILE A 597 5.40 8.50 -7.29
C ILE A 597 6.56 7.69 -6.71
N SER A 598 6.57 7.52 -5.39
CA SER A 598 7.46 6.58 -4.69
C SER A 598 6.61 5.64 -3.86
N THR A 599 7.03 4.39 -3.80
CA THR A 599 6.50 3.38 -2.87
C THR A 599 7.68 2.70 -2.22
N LEU A 600 7.54 2.28 -0.97
CA LEU A 600 8.44 1.28 -0.41
C LEU A 600 8.20 -0.04 -1.16
N LEU A 601 9.28 -0.69 -1.60
CA LEU A 601 9.27 -1.92 -2.41
C LEU A 601 9.62 -3.16 -1.58
#